data_AF-A0A157ZGX2-F1
#
_entry.id   AF-A0A157ZGX2-F1
#
_cell.length_a   1.000
_cell.length_b   1.000
_cell.length_c   1.000
_cell.angle_alpha   90.00
_cell.angle_beta   90.00
_cell.angle_gamma   90.00
#
_symmetry.space_group_name_H-M   'P 1'
#
loop_
_entity.id
_entity.type
_entity.pdbx_description
1 polymer ?
#
loop_
_entity_poly.entity_id
_entity_poly.type
_entity_poly.pdbx_seq_one_letter_code
_entity_poly.pdbx_strand_id
1 'polypeptide(L)'
;MGFEQLAGLKEQLAKQAANNAAKKKPPRARRPAPAPAAPAKPVDPVVHTIGKLQKRFPLAFPKNPAPKVPLKVGIFDDLMKHAEELGLSERELRSAIKIWCRGNRYWTSLVEGAPRIDLAGGNAGVVSSADAARAVHLEANRAARSVSSPKAEEPAK
;
A
#
# COMPACT_ATOMS: atom_id res chain seq x y z
N MET A 1 -48.80 -17.80 32.32
CA MET A 1 -48.71 -18.55 31.04
C MET A 1 -48.31 -17.54 29.97
N GLY A 2 -47.14 -17.56 29.36
CA GLY A 2 -45.96 -18.42 29.47
C GLY A 2 -44.86 -17.68 28.73
N PHE A 3 -43.73 -17.48 29.40
CA PHE A 3 -42.53 -16.79 28.94
C PHE A 3 -41.76 -17.68 27.93
N GLU A 4 -42.47 -18.25 26.95
CA GLU A 4 -41.97 -19.35 26.11
C GLU A 4 -41.76 -18.96 24.63
N GLN A 5 -42.01 -17.71 24.24
CA GLN A 5 -41.81 -17.29 22.84
C GLN A 5 -40.38 -16.81 22.52
N LEU A 6 -39.50 -16.65 23.51
CA LEU A 6 -38.12 -16.20 23.29
C LEU A 6 -37.09 -17.34 23.08
N ALA A 7 -37.46 -18.60 23.37
CA ALA A 7 -36.58 -19.75 23.16
C ALA A 7 -36.60 -20.25 21.70
N GLY A 8 -37.76 -20.24 21.04
CA GLY A 8 -37.89 -20.73 19.66
C GLY A 8 -37.16 -19.89 18.62
N LEU A 9 -37.06 -18.57 18.86
CA LEU A 9 -36.41 -17.63 17.93
C LEU A 9 -34.88 -17.76 17.92
N LYS A 10 -34.27 -18.15 19.04
CA LYS A 10 -32.82 -18.42 19.11
C LYS A 10 -32.44 -19.72 18.41
N GLU A 11 -33.33 -20.72 18.40
CA GLU A 11 -33.05 -22.00 17.73
C GLU A 11 -33.12 -21.88 16.19
N GLN A 12 -33.98 -21.01 15.66
CA GLN A 12 -34.00 -20.71 14.22
C GLN A 12 -32.72 -19.97 13.76
N LEU A 13 -32.16 -19.08 14.58
CA LEU A 13 -30.90 -18.38 14.27
C LEU A 13 -29.68 -19.32 14.31
N ALA A 14 -29.64 -20.28 15.24
CA ALA A 14 -28.57 -21.28 15.29
C ALA A 14 -28.59 -22.24 14.08
N LYS A 15 -29.79 -22.64 13.62
CA LYS A 15 -29.94 -23.49 12.42
C LYS A 15 -29.61 -22.74 11.11
N GLN A 16 -29.78 -21.41 11.05
CA GLN A 16 -29.34 -20.61 9.89
C GLN A 16 -27.82 -20.39 9.84
N ALA A 17 -27.15 -20.26 10.97
CA ALA A 17 -25.68 -20.13 11.01
C ALA A 17 -24.96 -21.41 10.51
N ALA A 18 -25.53 -22.59 10.78
CA ALA A 18 -24.97 -23.86 10.31
C ALA A 18 -25.11 -24.05 8.79
N ASN A 19 -26.17 -23.53 8.17
CA ASN A 19 -26.44 -23.74 6.74
C ASN A 19 -25.67 -22.77 5.82
N ASN A 20 -25.19 -21.63 6.34
CA ASN A 20 -24.31 -20.70 5.61
C ASN A 20 -22.81 -21.07 5.72
N ALA A 21 -22.44 -21.91 6.68
CA ALA A 21 -21.09 -22.49 6.75
C ALA A 21 -20.87 -23.64 5.72
N ALA A 22 -21.93 -24.14 5.10
CA ALA A 22 -21.93 -25.36 4.29
C ALA A 22 -21.90 -25.16 2.76
N LYS A 23 -21.70 -23.94 2.24
CA LYS A 23 -21.54 -23.69 0.78
C LYS A 23 -20.33 -22.81 0.47
N LYS A 24 -19.14 -23.42 0.52
CA LYS A 24 -18.04 -23.34 -0.48
C LYS A 24 -16.69 -23.76 0.13
N LYS A 25 -16.44 -25.06 0.26
CA LYS A 25 -15.09 -25.64 0.22
C LYS A 25 -15.16 -27.00 -0.49
N PRO A 26 -14.63 -27.17 -1.71
CA PRO A 26 -14.39 -28.50 -2.24
C PRO A 26 -13.28 -29.19 -1.43
N PRO A 27 -13.32 -30.52 -1.25
CA PRO A 27 -12.23 -31.26 -0.63
C PRO A 27 -11.04 -31.20 -1.57
N ARG A 28 -10.06 -30.35 -1.25
CA ARG A 28 -8.82 -30.25 -2.03
C ARG A 28 -8.07 -31.56 -1.80
N ALA A 29 -8.09 -32.42 -2.82
CA ALA A 29 -7.21 -33.57 -2.96
C ALA A 29 -5.82 -33.22 -2.42
N ARG A 30 -5.22 -34.16 -1.67
CA ARG A 30 -3.89 -34.06 -1.06
C ARG A 30 -2.94 -33.32 -2.00
N ARG A 31 -2.70 -32.04 -1.70
CA ARG A 31 -1.64 -31.28 -2.35
C ARG A 31 -0.34 -31.95 -1.94
N PRO A 32 0.56 -32.34 -2.88
CA PRO A 32 1.92 -32.65 -2.48
C PRO A 32 2.49 -31.45 -1.73
N ALA A 33 3.35 -31.71 -0.74
CA ALA A 33 4.03 -30.72 0.06
C ALA A 33 4.53 -29.54 -0.81
N PRO A 34 4.51 -28.28 -0.33
CA PRO A 34 5.03 -27.18 -1.10
C PRO A 34 6.51 -27.45 -1.42
N ALA A 35 6.79 -27.75 -2.68
CA ALA A 35 8.14 -27.78 -3.22
C ALA A 35 8.83 -26.44 -2.91
N PRO A 36 10.16 -26.44 -2.69
CA PRO A 36 10.90 -25.22 -2.39
C PRO A 36 10.61 -24.16 -3.46
N ALA A 37 10.23 -22.97 -2.99
CA ALA A 37 9.76 -21.87 -3.81
C ALA A 37 10.70 -21.62 -5.00
N ALA A 38 10.15 -21.72 -6.22
CA ALA A 38 10.79 -21.20 -7.41
C ALA A 38 11.23 -19.74 -7.18
N PRO A 39 12.39 -19.30 -7.71
CA PRO A 39 12.95 -17.99 -7.42
C PRO A 39 11.93 -16.91 -7.78
N ALA A 40 11.51 -16.15 -6.77
CA ALA A 40 10.60 -15.04 -6.95
C ALA A 40 11.15 -14.12 -8.04
N LYS A 41 10.29 -13.71 -8.98
CA LYS A 41 10.58 -12.73 -10.04
C LYS A 41 11.48 -11.63 -9.48
N PRO A 42 12.57 -11.24 -10.17
CA PRO A 42 13.51 -10.26 -9.65
C PRO A 42 12.73 -9.00 -9.25
N VAL A 43 12.70 -8.71 -7.94
CA VAL A 43 12.04 -7.53 -7.40
C VAL A 43 12.73 -6.33 -8.02
N ASP A 44 11.96 -5.39 -8.57
CA ASP A 44 12.49 -4.19 -9.18
C ASP A 44 13.54 -3.56 -8.25
N PRO A 45 14.75 -3.23 -8.77
CA PRO A 45 15.84 -2.74 -7.95
C PRO A 45 15.42 -1.51 -7.14
N VAL A 46 14.55 -0.67 -7.70
CA VAL A 46 14.02 0.52 -7.03
C VAL A 46 13.12 0.17 -5.82
N VAL A 47 12.35 -0.91 -5.88
CA VAL A 47 11.53 -1.37 -4.75
C VAL A 47 12.44 -1.90 -3.64
N HIS A 48 13.55 -2.55 -3.99
CA HIS A 48 14.57 -2.93 -3.03
C HIS A 48 15.21 -1.71 -2.34
N THR A 49 15.55 -0.66 -3.11
CA THR A 49 16.03 0.62 -2.57
C THR A 49 15.03 1.24 -1.60
N ILE A 50 13.74 1.32 -1.97
CA ILE A 50 12.68 1.79 -1.07
C ILE A 50 12.65 0.95 0.21
N GLY A 51 12.76 -0.38 0.10
CA GLY A 51 12.80 -1.28 1.26
C GLY A 51 13.97 -1.00 2.20
N LYS A 52 15.16 -0.65 1.69
CA LYS A 52 16.30 -0.21 2.51
C LYS A 52 15.99 1.10 3.23
N LEU A 53 15.41 2.08 2.53
CA LEU A 53 14.99 3.36 3.12
C LEU A 53 13.96 3.16 4.23
N GLN A 54 12.98 2.27 4.05
CA GLN A 54 11.98 1.94 5.07
C GLN A 54 12.60 1.31 6.33
N LYS A 55 13.67 0.52 6.19
CA LYS A 55 14.37 -0.07 7.35
C LYS A 55 15.16 0.98 8.13
N ARG A 56 15.80 1.93 7.43
CA ARG A 56 16.62 2.96 8.06
C ARG A 56 15.78 4.11 8.62
N PHE A 57 14.74 4.51 7.90
CA PHE A 57 13.90 5.66 8.20
C PHE A 57 12.42 5.25 8.24
N PRO A 58 11.99 4.46 9.25
CA PRO A 58 10.61 3.97 9.34
C PRO A 58 9.58 5.09 9.54
N LEU A 59 9.99 6.24 10.07
CA LEU A 59 9.12 7.40 10.32
C LEU A 59 8.81 8.16 9.01
N ALA A 60 9.83 8.44 8.19
CA ALA A 60 9.65 9.07 6.89
C ALA A 60 9.09 8.10 5.83
N PHE A 61 9.56 6.85 5.84
CA PHE A 61 9.15 5.80 4.92
C PHE A 61 8.44 4.66 5.66
N PRO A 62 7.18 4.86 6.09
CA PRO A 62 6.43 3.81 6.76
C PRO A 62 6.10 2.65 5.82
N LYS A 63 6.03 1.43 6.38
CA LYS A 63 5.63 0.21 5.67
C LYS A 63 4.17 -0.15 6.00
N ASN A 64 3.49 -0.80 5.06
CA ASN A 64 2.11 -1.29 5.24
C ASN A 64 1.99 -2.11 6.55
N PRO A 65 0.98 -1.90 7.41
CA PRO A 65 -0.29 -1.19 7.22
C PRO A 65 -0.28 0.34 7.49
N ALA A 66 0.84 0.92 7.93
CA ALA A 66 0.86 2.34 8.29
C ALA A 66 0.60 3.25 7.06
N PRO A 67 -0.16 4.35 7.23
CA PRO A 67 -0.38 5.32 6.18
C PRO A 67 0.95 5.96 5.78
N LYS A 68 1.10 6.29 4.49
CA LYS A 68 2.25 7.09 4.05
C LYS A 68 2.14 8.50 4.62
N VAL A 69 3.28 9.17 4.74
CA VAL A 69 3.38 10.54 5.25
C VAL A 69 3.89 11.50 4.16
N PRO A 70 3.49 12.77 4.19
CA PRO A 70 4.10 13.81 3.38
C PRO A 70 5.58 13.95 3.73
N LEU A 71 6.45 13.85 2.74
CA LEU A 71 7.89 14.00 2.97
C LEU A 71 8.28 15.48 2.99
N LYS A 72 9.32 15.81 3.74
CA LYS A 72 10.02 17.10 3.69
C LYS A 72 10.35 17.52 2.24
N VAL A 73 10.19 18.81 1.92
CA VAL A 73 10.68 19.36 0.63
C VAL A 73 12.20 19.35 0.66
N GLY A 74 12.84 18.77 -0.37
CA GLY A 74 14.30 18.61 -0.39
C GLY A 74 14.82 17.44 0.45
N ILE A 75 13.94 16.48 0.85
CA ILE A 75 14.38 15.27 1.59
C ILE A 75 15.46 14.46 0.86
N PHE A 76 15.59 14.64 -0.46
CA PHE A 76 16.65 14.02 -1.25
C PHE A 76 18.05 14.42 -0.78
N ASP A 77 18.26 15.69 -0.43
CA ASP A 77 19.58 16.18 0.01
C ASP A 77 19.94 15.57 1.38
N ASP A 78 18.95 15.39 2.24
CA ASP A 78 19.13 14.72 3.53
C ASP A 78 19.40 13.22 3.32
N LEU A 79 18.75 12.58 2.35
CA LEU A 79 18.99 11.18 2.01
C LEU A 79 20.37 10.95 1.38
N MET A 80 20.88 11.90 0.60
CA MET A 80 22.22 11.83 0.00
C MET A 80 23.32 11.72 1.07
N LYS A 81 23.16 12.39 2.22
CA LYS A 81 24.09 12.29 3.35
C LYS A 81 24.17 10.87 3.93
N HIS A 82 23.10 10.08 3.79
CA HIS A 82 23.03 8.70 4.26
C HIS A 82 23.14 7.67 3.12
N ALA A 83 23.34 8.11 1.88
CA ALA A 83 23.38 7.21 0.72
C ALA A 83 24.59 6.27 0.77
N GLU A 84 25.75 6.78 1.17
CA GLU A 84 26.99 6.00 1.33
C GLU A 84 26.83 4.91 2.39
N GLU A 85 26.25 5.24 3.55
CA GLU A 85 25.97 4.26 4.62
C GLU A 85 25.05 3.12 4.16
N LEU A 86 24.11 3.43 3.26
CA LEU A 86 23.14 2.47 2.72
C LEU A 86 23.65 1.71 1.50
N GLY A 87 24.83 2.07 0.99
CA GLY A 87 25.39 1.56 -0.27
C GLY A 87 24.43 1.80 -1.43
N LEU A 88 23.87 3.01 -1.52
CA LEU A 88 22.92 3.41 -2.56
C LEU A 88 23.52 4.52 -3.43
N SER A 89 23.31 4.43 -4.74
CA SER A 89 23.69 5.49 -5.66
C SER A 89 22.63 6.60 -5.72
N GLU A 90 23.07 7.80 -6.09
CA GLU A 90 22.20 8.96 -6.33
C GLU A 90 21.05 8.62 -7.30
N ARG A 91 21.37 7.88 -8.37
CA ARG A 91 20.42 7.50 -9.42
C ARG A 91 19.32 6.59 -8.89
N GLU A 92 19.69 5.62 -8.05
CA GLU A 92 18.74 4.71 -7.40
C GLU A 92 17.85 5.47 -6.43
N LEU A 93 18.44 6.37 -5.63
CA LEU A 93 17.71 7.18 -4.66
C LEU A 93 16.69 8.09 -5.35
N ARG A 94 17.10 8.79 -6.42
CA ARG A 94 16.20 9.64 -7.22
C ARG A 94 15.06 8.83 -7.82
N SER A 95 15.36 7.63 -8.32
CA SER A 95 14.35 6.72 -8.87
C SER A 95 13.38 6.22 -7.79
N ALA A 96 13.89 5.88 -6.62
CA ALA A 96 13.12 5.45 -5.46
C ALA A 96 12.14 6.52 -4.99
N ILE A 97 12.61 7.75 -4.79
CA ILE A 97 11.76 8.88 -4.39
C ILE A 97 10.70 9.17 -5.45
N LYS A 98 11.09 9.17 -6.73
CA LYS A 98 10.16 9.37 -7.84
C LYS A 98 9.03 8.34 -7.84
N ILE A 99 9.33 7.06 -7.63
CA ILE A 99 8.31 6.01 -7.53
C ILE A 99 7.48 6.17 -6.25
N TRP A 100 8.12 6.48 -5.12
CA TRP A 100 7.45 6.67 -3.85
C TRP A 100 6.37 7.76 -3.91
N CYS A 101 6.70 8.92 -4.48
CA CYS A 101 5.82 10.09 -4.59
C CYS A 101 4.76 9.97 -5.70
N ARG A 102 4.86 8.99 -6.61
CA ARG A 102 3.85 8.72 -7.66
C ARG A 102 2.81 7.67 -7.25
N GLY A 103 2.89 7.15 -6.03
CA GLY A 103 1.95 6.15 -5.52
C GLY A 103 0.67 6.79 -4.99
N ASN A 104 -0.48 6.13 -5.20
CA ASN A 104 -1.78 6.61 -4.73
C ASN A 104 -1.77 6.92 -3.23
N ARG A 105 -1.22 5.99 -2.44
CA ARG A 105 -1.09 6.14 -0.97
C ARG A 105 -0.31 7.39 -0.55
N TYR A 106 0.60 7.89 -1.39
CA TYR A 106 1.32 9.12 -1.10
C TYR A 106 0.42 10.33 -1.37
N TRP A 107 -0.30 10.35 -2.50
CA TRP A 107 -1.25 11.42 -2.80
C TRP A 107 -2.35 11.53 -1.75
N THR A 108 -2.90 10.42 -1.26
CA THR A 108 -3.90 10.43 -0.18
C THR A 108 -3.39 10.99 1.14
N SER A 109 -2.06 11.01 1.36
CA SER A 109 -1.46 11.61 2.55
C SER A 109 -1.23 13.11 2.44
N LEU A 110 -1.26 13.67 1.22
CA LEU A 110 -1.07 15.11 0.97
C LEU A 110 -2.35 15.89 1.25
N VAL A 111 -2.67 16.04 2.53
CA VAL A 111 -3.77 16.88 3.02
C VAL A 111 -3.25 18.26 3.38
N GLU A 112 -3.99 19.32 3.04
CA GLU A 112 -3.62 20.68 3.40
C GLU A 112 -3.39 20.82 4.91
N GLY A 113 -2.30 21.50 5.28
CA GLY A 113 -1.92 21.69 6.69
C GLY A 113 -1.29 20.47 7.34
N ALA A 114 -1.21 19.32 6.67
CA ALA A 114 -0.52 18.15 7.21
C ALA A 114 0.98 18.44 7.38
N PRO A 115 1.59 18.03 8.50
CA PRO A 115 3.02 18.23 8.71
C PRO A 115 3.82 17.34 7.76
N ARG A 116 4.82 17.95 7.12
CA ARG A 116 5.83 17.21 6.36
C ARG A 116 6.85 16.63 7.32
N ILE A 117 7.21 15.38 7.09
CA ILE A 117 8.08 14.61 7.97
C ILE A 117 9.48 14.52 7.36
N ASP A 118 10.50 14.80 8.16
CA ASP A 118 11.91 14.59 7.80
C ASP A 118 12.38 13.15 8.10
N LEU A 119 13.66 12.87 7.85
CA LEU A 119 14.23 11.53 8.07
C LEU A 119 14.26 11.09 9.55
N ALA A 120 14.32 12.05 10.47
CA ALA A 120 14.31 11.80 11.92
C ALA A 120 12.88 11.69 12.48
N GLY A 121 11.85 11.97 11.67
CA GLY A 121 10.46 12.00 12.11
C GLY A 121 9.99 13.38 12.59
N GLY A 122 10.81 14.41 12.46
CA GLY A 122 10.49 15.78 12.83
C GLY A 122 9.63 16.49 11.79
N ASN A 123 8.89 17.50 12.26
CA ASN A 123 8.08 18.36 11.39
C ASN A 123 9.00 19.33 10.63
N ALA A 124 9.04 19.19 9.32
CA ALA A 124 9.86 20.00 8.41
C ALA A 124 9.00 20.77 7.40
N GLY A 125 7.99 21.46 7.93
CA GLY A 125 7.03 22.27 7.18
C GLY A 125 5.64 21.63 7.09
N VAL A 126 4.78 22.21 6.26
CA VAL A 126 3.40 21.78 6.06
C VAL A 126 3.09 21.61 4.58
N VAL A 127 2.09 20.80 4.27
CA VAL A 127 1.54 20.67 2.92
C VAL A 127 0.70 21.90 2.60
N SER A 128 1.02 22.58 1.50
CA SER A 128 0.26 23.72 0.99
C SER A 128 -1.06 23.26 0.36
N SER A 129 -2.07 24.13 0.37
CA SER A 129 -3.34 23.96 -0.35
C SER A 129 -3.13 23.59 -1.83
N ALA A 130 -2.15 24.22 -2.49
CA ALA A 130 -1.82 23.94 -3.89
C ALA A 130 -1.29 22.51 -4.10
N ASP A 131 -0.49 21.99 -3.16
CA ASP A 131 0.03 20.62 -3.21
C ASP A 131 -1.07 19.59 -2.97
N ALA A 132 -1.96 19.86 -2.00
CA ALA A 132 -3.10 19.00 -1.71
C ALA A 132 -4.07 18.93 -2.90
N ALA A 133 -4.43 20.08 -3.48
CA ALA A 133 -5.29 20.13 -4.68
C ALA A 133 -4.65 19.37 -5.87
N ARG A 134 -3.34 19.52 -6.07
CA ARG A 134 -2.61 18.78 -7.11
C ARG A 134 -2.65 17.27 -6.86
N ALA A 135 -2.49 16.82 -5.62
CA ALA A 135 -2.55 15.40 -5.26
C ALA A 135 -3.92 14.80 -5.61
N VAL A 136 -5.00 15.50 -5.25
CA VAL A 136 -6.39 15.10 -5.59
C VAL A 136 -6.58 15.00 -7.12
N HIS A 137 -6.09 15.98 -7.87
CA HIS A 137 -6.18 15.96 -9.34
C HIS A 137 -5.41 14.77 -9.95
N LEU A 138 -4.22 14.47 -9.44
CA LEU A 138 -3.40 13.34 -9.91
C LEU A 138 -4.07 11.99 -9.60
N GLU A 139 -4.67 11.85 -8.42
CA GLU A 139 -5.43 10.67 -8.04
C GLU A 139 -6.62 10.45 -8.98
N ALA A 140 -7.42 11.49 -9.23
CA ALA A 140 -8.57 11.43 -10.13
C ALA A 140 -8.16 11.04 -11.57
N ASN A 141 -7.10 11.64 -12.11
CA ASN A 141 -6.60 11.32 -13.46
C ASN A 141 -6.09 9.88 -13.55
N ARG A 142 -5.45 9.37 -12.49
CA ARG A 142 -5.00 7.97 -12.45
C ARG A 142 -6.17 7.00 -12.39
N ALA A 143 -7.21 7.32 -11.60
CA ALA A 143 -8.43 6.53 -11.55
C ALA A 143 -9.11 6.50 -12.94
N ALA A 144 -9.23 7.64 -13.61
CA ALA A 144 -9.78 7.74 -14.97
C ALA A 144 -9.00 6.88 -15.99
N ARG A 145 -7.66 6.92 -15.98
CA ARG A 145 -6.85 6.09 -16.89
C ARG A 145 -7.00 4.59 -16.63
N SER A 146 -7.22 4.20 -15.37
CA SER A 146 -7.40 2.79 -15.03
C SER A 146 -8.74 2.22 -15.49
N VAL A 147 -9.80 3.05 -15.58
CA VAL A 147 -11.10 2.64 -16.12
C VAL A 147 -11.15 2.70 -17.65
N SER A 148 -10.34 3.57 -18.27
CA SER A 148 -10.29 3.73 -19.74
C SER A 148 -9.26 2.83 -20.44
N SER A 149 -8.65 1.86 -19.76
CA SER A 149 -7.78 0.86 -20.40
C SER A 149 -8.58 -0.43 -20.67
N PRO A 150 -9.28 -0.56 -21.83
CA PRO A 150 -9.81 -1.84 -22.24
C PRO A 150 -8.63 -2.78 -22.56
N LYS A 151 -8.77 -4.00 -22.05
CA LYS A 151 -7.99 -5.20 -22.35
C LYS A 151 -7.50 -5.20 -23.81
N ALA A 152 -6.18 -5.10 -24.02
CA ALA A 152 -5.58 -5.40 -25.31
C ALA A 152 -5.82 -6.89 -25.60
N GLU A 153 -6.82 -7.15 -26.44
CA GLU A 153 -7.11 -8.46 -26.99
C GLU A 153 -6.13 -8.71 -28.14
N GLU A 154 -5.39 -9.80 -27.98
CA GLU A 154 -4.38 -10.37 -28.86
C GLU A 154 -4.99 -10.73 -30.23
N PRO A 155 -4.47 -10.23 -31.37
CA PRO A 155 -4.87 -10.76 -32.66
C PRO A 155 -4.02 -12.01 -32.94
N ALA A 156 -4.60 -13.17 -32.67
CA ALA A 156 -4.13 -14.43 -33.23
C ALA A 156 -4.31 -14.39 -34.77
N LYS A 157 -3.22 -14.63 -35.50
CA LYS A 157 -3.27 -15.01 -36.91
C LYS A 157 -2.16 -16.00 -37.21
#